data_AF-A0A7K3Y782-F1
#
_entry.id   AF-A0A7K3Y782-F1
#
_cell.length_a   1.000
_cell.length_b   1.000
_cell.length_c   1.000
_cell.angle_alpha   90.00
_cell.angle_beta   90.00
_cell.angle_gamma   90.00
#
_symmetry.space_group_name_H-M   'P 1'
#
loop_
_entity.id
_entity.type
_entity.pdbx_description
1 polymer ?
#
loop_
_entity_poly.entity_id
_entity_poly.type
_entity_poly.pdbx_seq_one_letter_code
_entity_poly.pdbx_strand_id
1 'polypeptide(L)'
;GVLEISLGGDGSILQRSTINASAPVTWTPGGGYLSAALIENGYGGALFWAERFDEDGPVQWTSTQRLDEYSIIVALIPTSDGGSAALGMYMKY
;
A
#
# COMPACT_ATOMS: atom_id res chain seq x y z
N GLY A 1 4.41 1.47 -9.76
CA GLY A 1 5.80 1.81 -9.42
C GLY A 1 5.81 3.02 -8.52
N VAL A 2 6.45 2.92 -7.37
CA VAL A 2 6.56 3.97 -6.36
C VAL A 2 8.03 4.38 -6.26
N LEU A 3 8.28 5.69 -6.13
CA LEU A 3 9.60 6.23 -5.86
C LEU A 3 9.77 6.38 -4.33
N GLU A 4 10.76 5.69 -3.80
CA GLU A 4 11.24 5.88 -2.44
C GLU A 4 12.36 6.91 -2.45
N ILE A 5 12.29 7.86 -1.51
CA ILE A 5 13.35 8.85 -1.27
C ILE A 5 13.69 8.82 0.21
N SER A 6 14.90 8.35 0.53
CA SER A 6 15.42 8.43 1.89
C SER A 6 16.03 9.81 2.11
N LEU A 7 15.63 10.44 3.22
CA LEU A 7 16.06 11.78 3.59
C LEU A 7 16.88 11.74 4.88
N GLY A 8 17.94 12.55 4.92
CA GLY A 8 18.68 12.84 6.15
C GLY A 8 17.85 13.71 7.08
N GLY A 9 18.25 13.79 8.35
CA GLY A 9 17.60 14.68 9.33
C GLY A 9 17.69 16.17 8.99
N ASP A 10 18.59 16.54 8.07
CA ASP A 10 18.75 17.87 7.49
C ASP A 10 17.92 18.09 6.21
N GLY A 11 17.14 17.09 5.77
CA GLY A 11 16.34 17.12 4.55
C GLY A 11 17.14 16.83 3.27
N SER A 12 18.43 16.51 3.37
CA SER A 12 19.23 16.07 2.22
C SER A 12 18.73 14.72 1.69
N ILE A 13 18.80 14.52 0.38
CA ILE A 13 18.48 13.21 -0.20
C ILE A 13 19.67 12.29 -0.01
N LEU A 14 19.48 11.19 0.71
CA LEU A 14 20.49 10.17 0.92
C LEU A 14 20.45 9.12 -0.17
N GLN A 15 19.25 8.67 -0.54
CA GLN A 15 19.05 7.59 -1.50
C GLN A 15 17.73 7.72 -2.24
N ARG A 16 17.69 7.14 -3.45
CA ARG A 16 16.48 6.97 -4.24
C ARG A 16 16.41 5.54 -4.76
N SER A 17 15.24 4.94 -4.66
CA SER A 17 14.96 3.57 -5.10
C SER A 17 13.56 3.52 -5.70
N THR A 18 13.33 2.59 -6.63
CA THR A 18 12.00 2.35 -7.20
C THR A 18 11.51 0.99 -6.75
N ILE A 19 10.32 0.97 -6.18
CA ILE A 19 9.64 -0.27 -5.78
C ILE A 19 8.49 -0.49 -6.75
N ASN A 20 8.31 -1.73 -7.20
CA ASN A 20 7.17 -2.09 -8.05
C ASN A 20 5.90 -2.28 -7.20
N ALA A 21 5.51 -1.23 -6.48
CA ALA A 21 4.30 -1.17 -5.68
C ALA A 21 3.23 -0.30 -6.34
N SER A 22 1.99 -0.44 -5.86
CA SER A 22 0.87 0.45 -6.15
C SER A 22 0.77 1.56 -5.11
N ALA A 23 0.13 2.68 -5.42
CA ALA A 23 -0.22 3.68 -4.41
C ALA A 23 -1.65 3.43 -3.91
N PRO A 24 -1.95 3.65 -2.61
CA PRO A 24 -1.03 4.18 -1.58
C PRO A 24 -0.06 3.13 -1.01
N VAL A 25 1.02 3.63 -0.39
CA VAL A 25 1.98 2.82 0.38
C VAL A 25 2.13 3.34 1.82
N THR A 26 2.46 2.46 2.74
CA THR A 26 2.96 2.81 4.08
C THR A 26 4.21 2.00 4.43
N TRP A 27 5.09 2.57 5.25
CA TRP A 27 6.12 1.82 5.93
C TRP A 27 5.51 0.92 7.01
N THR A 28 6.18 -0.17 7.33
CA THR A 28 5.78 -1.11 8.39
C THR A 28 6.83 -1.13 9.51
N PRO A 29 6.45 -1.14 10.80
CA PRO A 29 7.42 -1.09 11.91
C PRO A 29 8.47 -2.21 11.90
N GLY A 30 8.20 -3.34 11.25
CA GLY A 30 9.13 -4.47 11.10
C GLY A 30 10.02 -4.41 9.86
N GLY A 31 10.06 -3.27 9.16
CA GLY A 31 10.88 -3.07 7.97
C GLY A 31 10.12 -3.26 6.65
N GLY A 32 10.28 -2.35 5.70
CA GLY A 32 9.71 -2.43 4.37
C GLY A 32 8.30 -1.87 4.27
N TYR A 33 7.58 -2.24 3.20
CA TYR A 33 6.40 -1.51 2.76
C TYR A 33 5.14 -2.37 2.67
N LEU A 34 3.99 -1.75 2.88
CA LEU A 34 2.69 -2.29 2.49
C LEU A 34 2.09 -1.37 1.41
N SER A 35 1.59 -1.97 0.34
CA SER A 35 0.82 -1.26 -0.69
C SER A 35 -0.57 -1.86 -0.84
N ALA A 36 -1.51 -1.05 -1.33
CA ALA A 36 -2.85 -1.52 -1.63
C ALA A 36 -3.39 -0.92 -2.93
N ALA A 37 -4.23 -1.70 -3.60
CA ALA A 37 -4.93 -1.32 -4.81
C ALA A 37 -6.35 -1.91 -4.82
N LEU A 38 -7.23 -1.29 -5.60
CA LEU A 38 -8.49 -1.90 -6.01
C LEU A 38 -8.30 -2.50 -7.40
N ILE A 39 -8.66 -3.77 -7.56
CA ILE A 39 -8.66 -4.45 -8.85
C ILE A 39 -10.08 -4.85 -9.23
N GLU A 40 -10.46 -4.70 -10.49
CA GLU A 40 -11.78 -5.07 -10.99
C GLU A 40 -11.98 -6.60 -10.88
N ASN A 41 -13.14 -7.03 -10.38
CA ASN A 41 -13.42 -8.45 -10.14
C ASN A 41 -14.18 -9.15 -11.28
N GLY A 42 -14.38 -8.49 -12.43
CA GLY A 42 -15.08 -9.02 -13.60
C GLY A 42 -16.61 -9.09 -13.48
N TYR A 43 -17.17 -8.75 -12.32
CA TYR A 43 -18.62 -8.74 -12.05
C TYR A 43 -19.13 -7.34 -11.63
N GLY A 44 -18.40 -6.29 -11.99
CA GLY A 44 -18.75 -4.91 -11.62
C GLY A 44 -18.44 -4.53 -10.17
N GLY A 45 -17.69 -5.35 -9.44
CA GLY A 45 -17.17 -5.04 -8.10
C GLY A 45 -15.64 -4.93 -8.07
N ALA A 46 -15.09 -4.65 -6.90
CA ALA A 46 -13.65 -4.53 -6.69
C ALA A 46 -13.12 -5.58 -5.70
N LEU A 47 -11.88 -6.01 -5.90
CA LEU A 47 -11.11 -6.71 -4.87
C LEU A 47 -10.12 -5.73 -4.26
N PHE A 48 -9.98 -5.79 -2.95
CA PHE A 48 -8.85 -5.22 -2.25
C PHE A 48 -7.65 -6.12 -2.47
N TRP A 49 -6.62 -5.57 -3.10
CA TRP A 49 -5.34 -6.22 -3.30
C TRP A 49 -4.31 -5.53 -2.42
N ALA A 50 -3.71 -6.27 -1.49
CA ALA A 50 -2.63 -5.79 -0.65
C ALA A 50 -1.36 -6.60 -0.88
N GLU A 51 -0.24 -5.88 -0.93
CA GLU A 51 1.08 -6.47 -1.12
C GLU A 51 2.02 -5.97 -0.04
N ARG A 52 2.70 -6.91 0.61
CA ARG A 52 3.79 -6.63 1.53
C ARG A 52 5.10 -6.81 0.80
N PHE A 53 5.96 -5.82 0.92
CA PHE A 53 7.29 -5.80 0.35
C PHE A 53 8.34 -5.78 1.47
N ASP A 54 9.47 -6.42 1.23
CA ASP A 54 10.67 -6.22 2.02
C ASP A 54 11.21 -4.78 1.87
N GLU A 55 12.17 -4.40 2.70
CA GLU A 55 12.93 -3.14 2.62
C GLU A 55 13.62 -2.99 1.26
N ASP A 56 14.11 -4.10 0.70
CA ASP A 56 14.80 -4.11 -0.59
C ASP A 56 13.84 -4.10 -1.81
N GLY A 57 12.52 -4.18 -1.57
CA GLY A 57 11.50 -4.14 -2.61
C GLY A 57 10.94 -5.47 -3.15
N PRO A 58 11.44 -6.68 -2.85
CA PRO A 58 10.73 -7.94 -3.18
C PRO A 58 9.39 -8.09 -2.45
N VAL A 59 8.39 -8.68 -3.11
CA VAL A 59 7.11 -9.04 -2.48
C VAL A 59 7.30 -10.23 -1.55
N GLN A 60 6.91 -10.06 -0.29
CA GLN A 60 6.89 -11.08 0.75
C GLN A 60 5.58 -11.87 0.75
N TRP A 61 4.45 -11.17 0.61
CA TRP A 61 3.13 -11.80 0.45
C TRP A 61 2.15 -10.89 -0.25
N THR A 62 1.10 -11.52 -0.79
CA THR A 62 -0.05 -10.85 -1.39
C THR A 62 -1.34 -11.36 -0.72
N SER A 63 -2.27 -10.47 -0.44
CA SER A 63 -3.61 -10.77 0.04
C SER A 63 -4.65 -10.17 -0.89
N THR A 64 -5.68 -10.96 -1.20
CA THR A 64 -6.81 -10.52 -2.01
C THR A 64 -8.09 -10.74 -1.21
N GLN A 65 -8.86 -9.68 -1.02
CA GLN A 65 -10.11 -9.73 -0.28
C GLN A 65 -11.21 -9.14 -1.14
N ARG A 66 -12.37 -9.79 -1.17
CA ARG A 66 -13.55 -9.21 -1.81
C ARG A 66 -14.01 -8.03 -0.96
N LEU A 67 -14.20 -6.90 -1.61
CA LEU A 67 -14.95 -5.79 -1.02
C LEU A 67 -16.24 -5.64 -1.81
N ASP A 68 -17.33 -5.38 -1.09
CA ASP A 68 -18.64 -5.31 -1.73
C ASP A 68 -18.75 -4.03 -2.57
N GLU A 69 -18.27 -2.88 -2.05
CA GLU A 69 -18.43 -1.57 -2.70
C GLU A 69 -17.35 -0.57 -2.22
N TYR A 70 -16.42 -0.14 -3.08
CA TYR A 70 -15.48 0.97 -2.81
C TYR A 70 -15.06 1.62 -4.12
N SER A 71 -14.71 2.91 -4.06
CA SER A 71 -14.27 3.64 -5.26
C SER A 71 -12.76 3.86 -5.33
N ILE A 72 -12.14 4.21 -4.20
CA ILE A 72 -10.68 4.46 -4.11
C ILE A 72 -10.15 4.10 -2.73
N ILE A 73 -8.88 3.70 -2.67
CA ILE A 73 -8.09 3.66 -1.44
C ILE A 73 -7.28 4.96 -1.41
N VAL A 74 -7.44 5.73 -0.34
CA VAL A 74 -6.81 7.05 -0.18
C VAL A 74 -5.48 6.92 0.56
N ALA A 75 -5.44 6.09 1.60
CA ALA A 75 -4.25 5.95 2.44
C ALA A 75 -4.16 4.58 3.10
N LEU A 76 -2.93 4.21 3.44
CA LEU A 76 -2.63 3.16 4.41
C LEU A 76 -1.99 3.81 5.63
N ILE A 77 -2.42 3.40 6.82
CA ILE A 77 -1.89 3.90 8.09
C ILE A 77 -1.35 2.71 8.88
N PRO A 78 -0.09 2.72 9.34
CA PRO A 78 0.43 1.66 10.18
C PRO A 78 -0.25 1.70 11.55
N THR A 79 -0.61 0.53 12.09
CA THR A 79 -1.28 0.41 13.40
C THR A 79 -0.30 -0.05 14.47
N SER A 80 -0.59 0.25 15.74
CA SER A 80 0.30 -0.04 16.88
C SER A 80 0.48 -1.52 17.17
N ASP A 81 -0.39 -2.38 16.65
CA ASP A 81 -0.31 -3.84 16.73
C ASP A 81 0.58 -4.45 15.62
N GLY A 82 1.24 -3.61 14.81
CA GLY A 82 2.09 -4.05 13.69
C GLY A 82 1.33 -4.29 12.38
N GLY A 83 0.02 -4.05 12.38
CA GLY A 83 -0.82 -4.11 11.17
C GLY A 83 -0.85 -2.80 10.38
N SER A 84 -1.88 -2.65 9.54
CA SER A 84 -2.19 -1.39 8.86
C SER A 84 -3.70 -1.25 8.63
N ALA A 85 -4.19 -0.01 8.71
CA ALA A 85 -5.55 0.36 8.35
C ALA A 85 -5.58 0.93 6.93
N ALA A 86 -6.55 0.51 6.12
CA ALA A 86 -6.84 1.10 4.82
C ALA A 86 -7.99 2.11 4.95
N LEU A 87 -7.75 3.32 4.47
CA LEU A 87 -8.75 4.38 4.37
C LEU A 87 -9.15 4.54 2.92
N GLY A 88 -10.45 4.67 2.66
CA GLY A 88 -10.98 4.80 1.32
C GLY A 88 -12.29 5.58 1.29
N MET A 89 -12.72 5.92 0.08
CA MET A 89 -14.05 6.46 -0.13
C MET A 89 -15.00 5.34 -0.54
N TYR A 90 -16.14 5.34 0.13
CA TYR A 90 -17.26 4.45 -0.15
C TYR A 90 -18.27 5.20 -1.03
N MET A 91 -18.58 4.67 -2.20
CA MET A 91 -19.75 5.11 -2.98
C MET A 91 -20.73 3.95 -3.02
N LYS A 92 -21.91 4.19 -2.45
CA LYS A 92 -23.08 3.33 -2.64
C LYS A 92 -23.83 3.81 -3.86
N TYR A 93 -24.06 2.92 -4.83
CA TYR A 93 -25.01 3.16 -5.91
C TYR A 93 -26.44 2.94 -5.43
#